data_AF-A0A840F6Q1-F1
#
_entry.id   AF-A0A840F6Q1-F1
#
_cell.length_a   1.000
_cell.length_b   1.000
_cell.length_c   1.000
_cell.angle_alpha   90.00
_cell.angle_beta   90.00
_cell.angle_gamma   90.00
#
_symmetry.space_group_name_H-M   'P 1'
#
loop_
_entity.id
_entity.type
_entity.pdbx_description
1 polymer ?
#
loop_
_entity_poly.entity_id
_entity_poly.type
_entity_poly.pdbx_seq_one_letter_code
_entity_poly.pdbx_strand_id
1 'polypeptide(L)'
;MAKPISEMSDEEFDAWISSLPPAPGIPSIDDEEDFNRSIARARADVAAGRVYPHAIVGEWLSTWGDDDFLPFEDWLASRDG
;
A
#
# COMPACT_ATOMS: atom_id res chain seq x y z
N MET A 1 -21.62 3.04 21.81
CA MET A 1 -20.17 2.80 21.58
C MET A 1 -20.06 1.59 20.67
N ALA A 2 -19.26 1.66 19.61
CA ALA A 2 -18.94 0.48 18.81
C ALA A 2 -18.15 -0.52 19.68
N LYS A 3 -18.36 -1.83 19.48
CA LYS A 3 -17.54 -2.86 20.13
C LYS A 3 -16.05 -2.67 19.75
N PRO A 4 -15.09 -2.98 20.64
CA PRO A 4 -13.68 -3.03 20.26
C PRO A 4 -13.46 -4.11 19.20
N ILE A 5 -12.51 -3.90 18.28
CA ILE A 5 -12.20 -4.82 17.16
C ILE A 5 -11.92 -6.24 17.67
N SER A 6 -11.27 -6.37 18.83
CA SER A 6 -10.96 -7.66 19.46
C SER A 6 -12.17 -8.48 19.89
N GLU A 7 -13.37 -7.89 19.92
CA GLU A 7 -14.63 -8.53 20.30
C GLU A 7 -15.63 -8.62 19.13
N MET A 8 -15.24 -8.21 17.93
CA MET A 8 -16.03 -8.37 16.72
C MET A 8 -15.88 -9.79 16.19
N SER A 9 -16.98 -10.39 15.70
CA SER A 9 -16.87 -11.57 14.84
C SER A 9 -16.26 -11.20 13.48
N ASP A 10 -15.79 -12.20 12.74
CA ASP A 10 -15.25 -11.98 11.38
C ASP A 10 -16.30 -11.32 10.46
N GLU A 11 -17.57 -11.72 10.55
CA GLU A 11 -18.68 -11.09 9.79
C GLU A 11 -18.94 -9.64 10.22
N GLU A 12 -18.87 -9.34 11.52
CA GLU A 12 -19.01 -7.97 12.03
C GLU A 12 -17.81 -7.10 11.60
N PHE A 13 -16.61 -7.67 11.56
CA PHE A 13 -15.39 -7.02 11.12
C PHE A 13 -15.42 -6.73 9.61
N ASP A 14 -15.82 -7.70 8.79
CA ASP A 14 -15.91 -7.55 7.33
C ASP A 14 -16.97 -6.52 6.93
N ALA A 15 -18.13 -6.53 7.59
CA ALA A 15 -19.16 -5.52 7.38
C ALA A 15 -18.68 -4.13 7.78
N TRP A 16 -17.90 -4.03 8.86
CA TRP A 16 -17.31 -2.77 9.31
C TRP A 16 -16.25 -2.26 8.32
N ILE A 17 -15.28 -3.09 7.90
CA ILE A 17 -14.26 -2.72 6.90
C ILE A 17 -14.90 -2.30 5.58
N SER A 18 -15.91 -3.04 5.11
CA SER A 18 -16.61 -2.72 3.86
C SER A 18 -17.40 -1.40 3.92
N SER A 19 -17.69 -0.90 5.12
CA SER A 19 -18.35 0.39 5.33
C SER A 19 -17.38 1.57 5.35
N LEU A 20 -16.08 1.33 5.47
CA LEU A 20 -15.07 2.38 5.52
C LEU A 20 -14.84 2.94 4.11
N PRO A 21 -14.58 4.27 3.98
CA PRO A 21 -14.08 4.80 2.72
C PRO A 21 -12.74 4.13 2.37
N PRO A 22 -12.42 4.00 1.07
CA PRO A 22 -11.14 3.45 0.65
C PRO A 22 -10.00 4.21 1.33
N ALA A 23 -9.02 3.48 1.85
CA ALA A 23 -7.90 4.08 2.53
C ALA A 23 -7.16 5.04 1.57
N PRO A 24 -6.90 6.29 1.97
CA PRO A 24 -6.17 7.22 1.12
C PRO A 24 -4.82 6.62 0.74
N GLY A 25 -4.50 6.58 -0.56
CA GLY A 25 -3.23 6.04 -1.05
C GLY A 25 -3.16 4.52 -1.21
N ILE A 26 -4.19 3.75 -0.81
CA ILE A 26 -4.28 2.32 -1.12
C ILE A 26 -5.26 2.13 -2.29
N PRO A 27 -4.79 1.75 -3.49
CA PRO A 27 -5.69 1.46 -4.59
C PRO A 27 -6.56 0.24 -4.23
N SER A 28 -7.89 0.39 -4.31
CA SER A 28 -8.80 -0.75 -4.30
C SER A 28 -8.53 -1.55 -5.58
N ILE A 29 -8.10 -2.79 -5.41
CA ILE A 29 -7.92 -3.72 -6.52
C ILE A 29 -9.18 -4.57 -6.55
N ASP A 30 -10.26 -4.01 -7.10
CA ASP A 30 -11.50 -4.74 -7.33
C ASP A 30 -11.41 -5.70 -8.54
N ASP A 31 -10.28 -5.68 -9.27
CA ASP A 31 -10.04 -6.45 -10.48
C ASP A 31 -8.88 -7.45 -10.32
N GLU A 32 -9.23 -8.73 -10.29
CA GLU A 32 -8.28 -9.86 -10.21
C GLU A 32 -7.28 -9.85 -11.38
N GLU A 33 -7.67 -9.37 -12.57
CA GLU A 33 -6.79 -9.25 -13.72
C GLU A 33 -5.70 -8.20 -13.47
N ASP A 34 -6.08 -7.05 -12.90
CA ASP A 34 -5.16 -5.98 -12.54
C ASP A 34 -4.20 -6.39 -11.43
N PHE A 35 -4.68 -7.15 -10.44
CA PHE A 35 -3.84 -7.76 -9.41
C PHE A 35 -2.79 -8.68 -10.05
N ASN A 36 -3.23 -9.63 -10.87
CA ASN A 36 -2.36 -10.60 -11.51
C ASN A 36 -1.32 -9.94 -12.43
N ARG A 37 -1.73 -8.90 -13.17
CA ARG A 37 -0.82 -8.10 -14.00
C ARG A 37 0.22 -7.36 -13.16
N SER A 38 -0.18 -6.82 -12.01
CA SER A 38 0.74 -6.16 -11.07
C SER A 38 1.76 -7.14 -10.48
N ILE A 39 1.33 -8.34 -10.10
CA ILE A 39 2.22 -9.41 -9.63
C ILE A 39 3.20 -9.86 -10.73
N ALA A 40 2.73 -10.04 -11.96
CA ALA A 40 3.59 -10.42 -13.09
C ALA A 40 4.67 -9.36 -13.37
N ARG A 41 4.29 -8.08 -13.33
CA ARG A 41 5.23 -6.96 -13.48
C ARG A 41 6.28 -6.96 -12.36
N ALA A 42 5.85 -7.08 -11.10
CA ALA A 42 6.76 -7.11 -9.95
C ALA A 42 7.79 -8.25 -10.07
N ARG A 43 7.37 -9.46 -10.49
CA ARG A 43 8.28 -10.58 -10.73
C ARG A 43 9.30 -10.29 -11.84
N ALA A 44 8.86 -9.64 -12.92
CA ALA A 44 9.77 -9.24 -14.00
C ALA A 44 10.78 -8.17 -13.56
N ASP A 45 10.37 -7.23 -12.71
CA ASP A 45 11.26 -6.21 -12.13
C ASP A 45 12.33 -6.84 -11.22
N VAL A 46 11.94 -7.80 -10.37
CA VAL A 46 12.88 -8.59 -9.55
C VAL A 46 13.88 -9.35 -10.42
N ALA A 47 13.40 -10.06 -11.45
CA ALA A 47 14.27 -10.81 -12.36
C ALA A 47 15.25 -9.90 -13.14
N ALA A 48 14.85 -8.67 -13.43
CA ALA A 48 15.69 -7.68 -14.10
C ALA A 48 16.60 -6.88 -13.14
N GLY A 49 16.57 -7.16 -11.84
CA GLY A 49 17.35 -6.44 -10.83
C GLY A 49 16.87 -5.01 -10.58
N ARG A 50 15.68 -4.64 -11.03
CA ARG A 50 15.04 -3.33 -10.76
C ARG A 50 14.38 -3.36 -9.39
N VAL A 51 15.20 -3.41 -8.34
CA VAL A 51 14.77 -3.49 -6.94
C VAL A 51 15.49 -2.44 -6.10
N TYR A 52 14.79 -1.94 -5.08
CA TYR A 52 15.36 -1.02 -4.11
C TYR A 52 15.56 -1.73 -2.76
N PRO A 53 16.58 -1.36 -1.97
CA PRO A 53 16.76 -1.92 -0.64
C PRO A 53 15.56 -1.65 0.26
N HIS A 54 15.19 -2.63 1.08
CA HIS A 54 14.02 -2.54 1.97
C HIS A 54 14.07 -1.32 2.90
N ALA A 55 15.25 -0.92 3.36
CA ALA A 55 15.41 0.28 4.20
C ALA A 55 14.97 1.57 3.47
N ILE A 56 15.31 1.69 2.18
CA ILE A 56 14.93 2.82 1.34
C ILE A 56 13.41 2.88 1.17
N VAL A 57 12.80 1.73 0.87
CA VAL A 57 11.34 1.61 0.74
C VAL A 57 10.65 1.91 2.07
N GLY A 58 11.22 1.47 3.19
CA GLY A 58 10.67 1.73 4.53
C GLY A 58 10.66 3.22 4.89
N GLU A 59 11.71 3.96 4.54
CA GLU A 59 11.75 5.41 4.75
C GLU A 59 10.69 6.11 3.90
N TRP A 60 10.50 5.72 2.63
CA TRP A 60 9.42 6.27 1.80
C TRP A 60 8.03 5.96 2.37
N LEU A 61 7.79 4.72 2.79
CA LEU A 61 6.50 4.34 3.37
C LEU A 61 6.20 5.09 4.66
N SER A 62 7.23 5.57 5.37
CA SER A 62 7.03 6.37 6.58
C SER A 62 6.48 7.77 6.32
N THR A 63 6.55 8.27 5.08
CA THR A 63 5.96 9.57 4.69
C THR A 63 4.51 9.43 4.23
N TRP A 64 3.95 8.22 4.18
CA TRP A 64 2.59 8.00 3.72
C TRP A 64 1.60 8.55 4.75
N GLY A 65 0.73 9.45 4.31
CA GLY A 65 -0.27 10.11 5.17
C GLY A 65 0.20 11.44 5.77
N ASP A 66 1.45 11.83 5.51
CA ASP A 66 1.98 13.15 5.85
C ASP A 66 1.91 14.10 4.65
N ASP A 67 1.96 15.41 4.90
CA ASP A 67 1.97 16.46 3.86
C ASP A 67 3.22 16.37 2.96
N ASP A 68 4.27 15.68 3.43
CA ASP A 68 5.53 15.46 2.71
C ASP A 68 5.49 14.22 1.80
N PHE A 69 4.33 13.57 1.64
CA PHE A 69 4.20 12.42 0.73
C PHE A 69 4.50 12.80 -0.72
N LEU A 70 5.40 12.03 -1.34
CA LEU A 70 5.69 12.08 -2.77
C LEU A 70 5.63 10.68 -3.40
N PRO A 71 5.32 10.58 -4.71
CA PRO A 71 5.54 9.35 -5.47
C PRO A 71 6.98 8.85 -5.31
N PHE A 72 7.20 7.53 -5.27
CA PHE A 72 8.49 6.93 -4.89
C PHE A 72 9.69 7.51 -5.66
N GLU A 73 9.60 7.67 -6.98
CA GLU A 73 10.69 8.21 -7.81
C GLU A 73 11.00 9.69 -7.50
N ASP A 74 9.97 10.50 -7.23
CA ASP A 74 10.13 11.90 -6.85
C ASP A 74 10.70 12.04 -5.43
N TRP A 75 10.21 11.20 -4.50
CA TRP A 75 10.76 11.08 -3.16
C TRP A 75 12.24 10.70 -3.18
N LEU A 76 12.60 9.67 -3.98
CA LEU A 76 13.97 9.19 -4.11
C LEU A 76 14.89 10.28 -4.68
N ALA A 77 14.43 11.00 -5.72
CA ALA A 77 15.16 12.13 -6.27
C ALA A 77 15.36 13.28 -5.28
N SER A 78 14.38 13.55 -4.42
CA SER A 78 14.47 14.58 -3.38
C SER A 78 15.44 14.23 -2.25
N ARG A 79 15.63 12.92 -2.01
CA ARG A 79 16.49 12.37 -0.96
C ARG A 79 17.97 12.40 -1.32
N ASP A 80 18.29 12.16 -2.59
CA ASP A 80 19.67 12.09 -3.10
C ASP A 80 20.24 13.48 -3.51
N GLY A 81 19.57 14.57 -3.08
CA GLY A 81 19.95 15.97 -3.33
C GLY A 81 21.30 16.40 -2.76
#